data_AF-A0A0Q5NQQ8-F1
#
_entry.id   AF-A0A0Q5NQQ8-F1
#
_cell.length_a   1.000
_cell.length_b   1.000
_cell.length_c   1.000
_cell.angle_alpha   90.00
_cell.angle_beta   90.00
_cell.angle_gamma   90.00
#
_symmetry.space_group_name_H-M   'P 1'
#
loop_
_entity.id
_entity.type
_entity.pdbx_description
1 polymer ?
#
loop_
_entity_poly.entity_id
_entity_poly.type
_entity_poly.pdbx_seq_one_letter_code
_entity_poly.pdbx_strand_id
1 'polypeptide(L)'
;MKLKIATAAVTIAAAATIGLAAPANAVRPANGTGCPTGFQTKTVEYVLEFATVGFEDAIRAEDRNGDDLLCFKLLPPQVPLFDPTFFYQDNDFPVPA
;
A
#
# COMPACT_ATOMS: atom_id res chain seq x y z
N MET A 1 19.15 52.18 36.22
CA MET A 1 19.92 51.69 35.05
C MET A 1 18.92 51.05 34.09
N LYS A 2 18.83 51.53 32.84
CA LYS A 2 17.81 51.11 31.86
C LYS A 2 18.42 50.06 30.92
N LEU A 3 17.93 48.82 30.98
CA LEU A 3 18.34 47.73 30.09
C LEU A 3 17.58 47.86 28.75
N LYS A 4 18.31 48.08 27.66
CA LYS A 4 17.75 48.14 26.30
C LYS A 4 17.68 46.72 25.75
N ILE A 5 16.47 46.21 25.53
CA ILE A 5 16.22 44.95 24.83
C ILE A 5 16.22 45.26 23.34
N ALA A 6 17.19 44.70 22.61
CA ALA A 6 17.24 44.76 21.15
C ALA A 6 17.01 43.35 20.60
N THR A 7 15.76 43.04 20.31
CA THR A 7 15.35 41.80 19.64
C THR A 7 15.58 41.99 18.15
N ALA A 8 16.63 41.40 17.61
CA ALA A 8 16.87 41.38 16.16
C ALA A 8 15.89 40.38 15.51
N ALA A 9 14.90 40.92 14.81
CA ALA A 9 13.98 40.16 13.98
C ALA A 9 14.71 39.62 12.75
N VAL A 10 14.80 38.30 12.63
CA VAL A 10 15.20 37.63 11.39
C VAL A 10 13.92 37.32 10.62
N THR A 11 13.62 38.18 9.65
CA THR A 11 12.65 37.91 8.58
C THR A 11 13.28 36.95 7.58
N ILE A 12 12.74 35.73 7.46
CA ILE A 12 12.96 34.87 6.29
C ILE A 12 11.65 34.78 5.52
N ALA A 13 11.81 35.01 4.23
CA ALA A 13 10.81 35.33 3.26
C ALA A 13 10.12 34.09 2.65
N ALA A 14 9.04 34.42 1.92
CA ALA A 14 8.61 33.81 0.67
C ALA A 14 8.02 32.39 0.70
N ALA A 15 6.69 32.39 0.61
CA ALA A 15 5.83 31.56 -0.24
C ALA A 15 6.47 30.30 -0.88
N ALA A 16 6.00 29.15 -0.44
CA ALA A 16 5.85 27.99 -1.32
C ALA A 16 4.42 27.48 -1.18
N THR A 17 3.57 27.81 -2.15
CA THR A 17 2.36 27.05 -2.46
C THR A 17 2.82 25.66 -2.90
N ILE A 18 2.96 24.75 -1.95
CA ILE A 18 3.17 23.34 -2.28
C ILE A 18 1.77 22.82 -2.58
N GLY A 19 1.52 22.66 -3.89
CA GLY A 19 0.28 22.16 -4.42
C GLY A 19 -0.10 20.81 -3.82
N LEU A 20 -1.38 20.47 -3.98
CA LEU A 20 -1.91 19.11 -3.82
C LEU A 20 -0.86 18.08 -4.28
N ALA A 21 -0.15 17.50 -3.32
CA ALA A 21 0.52 16.24 -3.58
C ALA A 21 -0.61 15.24 -3.81
N ALA A 22 -0.78 14.84 -5.07
CA ALA A 22 -1.54 13.66 -5.44
C ALA A 22 -1.20 12.51 -4.48
N PRO A 23 -2.14 11.61 -4.16
CA PRO A 23 -1.83 10.46 -3.31
C PRO A 23 -0.63 9.75 -3.93
N ALA A 24 0.43 9.64 -3.13
CA ALA A 24 1.69 9.06 -3.55
C ALA A 24 1.42 7.65 -4.09
N ASN A 25 1.82 7.42 -5.34
CA ASN A 25 1.92 6.07 -5.90
C ASN A 25 2.74 5.23 -4.91
N ALA A 26 2.18 4.10 -4.49
CA ALA A 26 2.84 3.14 -3.62
C ALA A 26 4.12 2.65 -4.29
N VAL A 27 5.25 3.25 -3.90
CA VAL A 27 6.59 2.70 -4.15
C VAL A 27 7.09 2.22 -2.79
N ARG A 28 7.28 0.90 -2.64
CA ARG A 28 8.15 0.35 -1.59
C ARG A 28 9.19 -0.61 -2.19
N PRO A 29 10.45 -0.62 -1.70
CA PRO A 29 11.60 -1.04 -2.49
C PRO A 29 12.33 -2.31 -2.01
N ALA A 30 13.05 -2.91 -2.96
CA ALA A 30 14.38 -3.55 -2.94
C ALA A 30 14.84 -4.58 -1.90
N ASN A 31 14.31 -4.75 -0.68
CA ASN A 31 14.70 -5.88 0.21
C ASN A 31 13.74 -6.03 1.42
N GLY A 32 12.81 -6.99 1.34
CA GLY A 32 11.88 -7.40 2.42
C GLY A 32 10.77 -6.40 2.73
N THR A 33 9.51 -6.84 2.82
CA THR A 33 8.26 -6.05 2.94
C THR A 33 7.81 -5.40 1.61
N GLY A 34 6.96 -6.10 0.84
CA GLY A 34 6.38 -5.57 -0.40
C GLY A 34 6.05 -6.63 -1.44
N CYS A 35 5.07 -6.33 -2.31
CA CYS A 35 4.59 -7.30 -3.29
C CYS A 35 5.59 -7.61 -4.40
N PRO A 36 5.66 -8.88 -4.87
CA PRO A 36 6.50 -9.24 -6.01
C PRO A 36 6.16 -8.42 -7.25
N THR A 37 7.13 -8.27 -8.16
CA THR A 37 6.90 -7.54 -9.42
C THR A 37 5.70 -8.09 -10.18
N GLY A 38 4.78 -7.19 -10.55
CA GLY A 38 3.54 -7.55 -11.24
C GLY A 38 2.37 -7.93 -10.33
N PHE A 39 2.56 -7.87 -9.01
CA PHE A 39 1.47 -7.89 -8.02
C PHE A 39 1.21 -6.47 -7.52
N GLN A 40 -0.02 -6.23 -7.06
CA GLN A 40 -0.47 -4.98 -6.45
C GLN A 40 -0.85 -5.26 -5.01
N THR A 41 -0.44 -4.39 -4.08
CA THR A 41 -0.95 -4.44 -2.71
C THR A 41 -2.41 -4.01 -2.70
N LYS A 42 -3.29 -4.84 -2.14
CA LYS A 42 -4.74 -4.64 -2.03
C LYS A 42 -5.22 -5.08 -0.65
N THR A 43 -6.39 -4.63 -0.24
CA THR A 43 -7.00 -5.11 1.00
C THR A 43 -7.53 -6.53 0.85
N VAL A 44 -7.67 -7.25 1.95
CA VAL A 44 -8.33 -8.56 1.98
C VAL A 44 -9.74 -8.46 1.37
N GLU A 45 -10.54 -7.45 1.73
CA GLU A 45 -11.88 -7.22 1.17
C GLU A 45 -11.87 -7.09 -0.35
N TYR A 46 -10.89 -6.38 -0.92
CA TYR A 46 -10.79 -6.24 -2.37
C TYR A 46 -10.52 -7.59 -3.05
N VAL A 47 -9.70 -8.45 -2.45
CA VAL A 47 -9.46 -9.80 -2.98
C VAL A 47 -10.71 -10.67 -2.87
N LEU A 48 -11.49 -10.51 -1.80
CA LEU A 48 -12.75 -11.23 -1.60
C LEU A 48 -13.82 -10.89 -2.65
N GLU A 49 -13.77 -9.73 -3.30
CA GLU A 49 -14.67 -9.40 -4.42
C GLU A 49 -14.51 -10.34 -5.62
N PHE A 50 -13.34 -10.99 -5.76
CA PHE A 50 -13.05 -11.96 -6.80
C PHE A 50 -13.16 -13.41 -6.31
N ALA A 51 -13.38 -13.62 -5.01
CA ALA A 51 -13.41 -14.94 -4.43
C ALA A 51 -14.58 -15.76 -4.96
N THR A 52 -14.31 -17.03 -5.26
CA THR A 52 -15.38 -18.01 -5.40
C THR A 52 -16.00 -18.25 -4.01
N VAL A 53 -17.34 -18.30 -3.95
CA VAL A 53 -18.09 -18.56 -2.71
C VAL A 53 -17.53 -19.81 -2.01
N GLY A 54 -17.23 -19.69 -0.73
CA GLY A 54 -16.69 -20.77 0.11
C GLY A 54 -15.16 -20.73 0.31
N PHE A 55 -14.45 -19.77 -0.27
CA PHE A 55 -13.00 -19.57 -0.09
C PHE A 55 -12.64 -18.35 0.77
N GLU A 56 -13.63 -17.65 1.32
CA GLU A 56 -13.44 -16.39 2.03
C GLU A 56 -12.52 -16.54 3.25
N ASP A 57 -12.74 -17.59 4.05
CA ASP A 57 -11.92 -17.86 5.24
C ASP A 57 -10.48 -18.23 4.88
N ALA A 58 -10.28 -18.96 3.78
CA ALA A 58 -8.95 -19.32 3.30
C ALA A 58 -8.17 -18.08 2.82
N ILE A 59 -8.85 -17.14 2.16
CA ILE A 59 -8.26 -15.87 1.71
C ILE A 59 -7.91 -14.99 2.92
N ARG A 60 -8.81 -14.89 3.91
CA ARG A 60 -8.54 -14.15 5.15
C ARG A 60 -7.36 -14.73 5.93
N ALA A 61 -7.23 -16.06 5.96
CA ALA A 61 -6.14 -16.74 6.66
C ALA A 61 -4.76 -16.51 6.02
N GLU A 62 -4.69 -16.01 4.78
CA GLU A 62 -3.43 -15.67 4.14
C GLU A 62 -2.82 -14.37 4.68
N ASP A 63 -3.62 -13.48 5.27
CA ASP A 63 -3.12 -12.33 6.04
C ASP A 63 -2.60 -12.80 7.41
N ARG A 64 -1.32 -13.16 7.47
CA ARG A 64 -0.70 -13.73 8.69
C ARG A 64 -0.07 -12.68 9.58
N ASN A 65 0.28 -11.53 9.04
CA ASN A 65 0.80 -10.39 9.80
C ASN A 65 -0.34 -9.53 10.37
N GLY A 66 -1.58 -9.71 9.91
CA GLY A 66 -2.78 -9.05 10.42
C GLY A 66 -2.87 -7.60 10.02
N ASP A 67 -2.33 -7.25 8.85
CA ASP A 67 -2.32 -5.86 8.35
C ASP A 67 -3.46 -5.56 7.37
N ASP A 68 -4.37 -6.53 7.16
CA ASP A 68 -5.49 -6.50 6.20
C ASP A 68 -5.04 -6.28 4.74
N LEU A 69 -3.79 -6.60 4.39
CA LEU A 69 -3.25 -6.41 3.04
C LEU A 69 -2.71 -7.71 2.43
N LEU A 70 -3.03 -7.91 1.15
CA LEU A 70 -2.53 -9.00 0.34
C LEU A 70 -1.90 -8.47 -0.95
N CYS A 71 -0.93 -9.20 -1.47
CA CYS A 71 -0.43 -9.05 -2.82
C CYS A 71 -1.36 -9.74 -3.79
N PHE A 72 -1.99 -8.96 -4.66
CA PHE A 72 -2.99 -9.41 -5.60
C PHE A 72 -2.52 -9.25 -7.04
N LYS A 73 -2.82 -10.23 -7.90
CA LYS A 73 -2.59 -10.17 -9.33
C LYS A 73 -3.77 -10.75 -10.09
N LEU A 74 -4.51 -9.87 -10.78
CA LEU A 74 -5.53 -10.29 -11.74
C LEU A 74 -4.86 -10.75 -13.03
N LEU A 75 -5.14 -11.97 -13.47
CA LEU A 75 -4.67 -12.46 -14.75
C LEU A 75 -5.63 -12.01 -15.85
N PRO A 76 -5.12 -11.75 -17.07
CA PRO A 76 -6.00 -11.58 -18.21
C PRO A 76 -6.83 -12.85 -18.39
N PRO A 77 -8.13 -12.74 -18.69
CA PRO A 77 -8.96 -13.90 -18.95
C PRO A 77 -8.37 -14.66 -20.14
N GLN A 78 -8.02 -15.93 -19.95
CA GLN A 78 -7.54 -16.77 -21.06
C GLN A 78 -8.65 -17.07 -22.07
N VAL A 79 -9.90 -17.00 -21.62
CA VAL A 79 -11.11 -17.13 -22.44
C VAL A 79 -12.10 -16.04 -21.97
N PRO A 80 -12.62 -15.17 -22.86
CA PRO A 80 -13.46 -14.02 -22.49
C PRO A 80 -14.77 -14.35 -21.74
N LEU A 81 -15.18 -15.63 -21.72
CA LEU A 81 -16.42 -16.11 -21.11
C LEU A 81 -16.24 -16.63 -19.67
N PHE A 82 -15.01 -16.69 -19.16
CA PHE A 82 -14.73 -17.18 -17.81
C PHE A 82 -14.31 -16.03 -16.92
N ASP A 83 -14.67 -16.15 -15.64
CA ASP A 83 -14.25 -15.20 -14.63
C ASP A 83 -12.72 -15.10 -14.60
N PRO A 84 -12.17 -13.89 -14.45
CA PRO A 84 -10.73 -13.69 -14.47
C PRO A 84 -10.10 -14.44 -13.28
N THR A 85 -9.09 -15.25 -13.59
CA THR A 85 -8.30 -15.92 -12.55
C THR A 85 -7.42 -14.88 -11.84
N PHE A 86 -7.25 -15.02 -10.53
CA PHE A 86 -6.37 -14.15 -9.75
C PHE A 86 -5.42 -14.96 -8.89
N PHE A 87 -4.27 -14.36 -8.57
CA PHE A 87 -3.35 -14.84 -7.55
C PHE A 87 -3.37 -13.89 -6.37
N TYR A 88 -3.25 -14.43 -5.16
CA TYR A 88 -3.06 -13.67 -3.94
C TYR A 88 -2.03 -14.35 -3.03
N GLN A 89 -1.35 -13.56 -2.21
CA GLN A 89 -0.45 -14.01 -1.15
C GLN A 89 -0.27 -12.89 -0.13
N ASP A 90 0.19 -13.23 1.06
CA ASP A 90 0.62 -12.27 2.08
C ASP A 90 1.65 -11.26 1.54
N ASN A 91 1.56 -10.00 1.97
CA ASN A 91 2.40 -8.89 1.53
C ASN A 91 3.74 -8.78 2.27
N ASP A 92 3.89 -9.48 3.39
CA ASP A 92 5.07 -9.39 4.25
C ASP A 92 5.80 -10.73 4.47
N PHE A 93 5.52 -11.72 3.63
CA PHE A 93 6.17 -13.04 3.67
C PHE A 93 7.51 -13.07 2.90
N PRO A 94 8.55 -13.79 3.37
CA PRO A 94 8.46 -15.08 4.05
C PRO A 94 8.35 -14.97 5.57
N VAL A 95 7.50 -15.78 6.23
CA VAL A 95 7.68 -16.00 7.67
C VAL A 95 9.11 -16.46 7.88
N PRO A 96 9.85 -15.84 8.81
CA PRO A 96 11.20 -16.29 9.13
C PRO A 96 11.15 -17.77 9.52
N ALA A 97 12.12 -18.53 8.99
CA ALA A 97 12.25 -19.97 9.21
C ALA A 97 12.27 -20.36 10.70
#